data_AF-A0A949UIJ6-F1
#
_entry.id   AF-A0A949UIJ6-F1
#
_cell.length_a   1.000
_cell.length_b   1.000
_cell.length_c   1.000
_cell.angle_alpha   90.00
_cell.angle_beta   90.00
_cell.angle_gamma   90.00
#
_symmetry.space_group_name_H-M   'P 1'
#
loop_
_entity.id
_entity.type
_entity.pdbx_description
1 polymer ?
#
loop_
_entity_poly.entity_id
_entity_poly.type
_entity_poly.pdbx_seq_one_letter_code
_entity_poly.pdbx_strand_id
1 'polypeptide(L)'
;MKCKEVCERMPDLAAGFDGATPEIHDHLNACPDCSSKLVELRSTMALLDEWQVPEPSPYFDVRLMARVREERTNAAGWLFWLRKPALAVAMAVLLIASITLFRTDAGYRNHGESGTVAMAPPGTAVGDLQALDKNGELYSDFELLDDMSVQSDVSANP
;
A
#
# COMPACT_ATOMS: atom_id res chain seq x y z
N MET A 1 -21.46 -14.19 9.50
CA MET A 1 -20.66 -15.42 9.35
C MET A 1 -21.53 -16.65 9.47
N LYS A 2 -21.11 -17.77 8.87
CA LYS A 2 -21.81 -19.06 9.01
C LYS A 2 -21.30 -19.80 10.25
N CYS A 3 -22.18 -20.54 10.95
CA CYS A 3 -21.78 -21.33 12.13
C CYS A 3 -20.62 -22.28 11.83
N LYS A 4 -20.58 -22.87 10.62
CA LYS A 4 -19.52 -23.78 10.20
C LYS A 4 -18.15 -23.11 10.21
N GLU A 5 -18.07 -21.87 9.72
CA GLU A 5 -16.81 -21.10 9.66
C GLU A 5 -16.29 -20.77 11.06
N VAL A 6 -17.20 -20.42 11.98
CA VAL A 6 -16.84 -20.14 13.38
C VAL A 6 -16.43 -21.42 14.12
N CYS A 7 -17.11 -22.54 13.87
CA CYS A 7 -16.74 -23.84 14.42
C CYS A 7 -15.36 -24.31 13.94
N GLU A 8 -15.01 -24.09 12.66
CA GLU A 8 -13.70 -24.46 12.11
C GLU A 8 -12.55 -23.65 12.74
N ARG A 9 -12.78 -22.38 13.08
CA ARG A 9 -11.79 -21.52 13.75
C ARG A 9 -11.82 -21.58 15.28
N MET A 10 -12.73 -22.37 15.85
CA MET A 10 -12.93 -22.42 17.30
C MET A 10 -11.70 -22.88 18.09
N PRO A 11 -10.87 -23.84 17.61
CA PRO A 11 -9.62 -24.21 18.29
C PRO A 11 -8.63 -23.06 18.40
N ASP A 12 -8.44 -22.30 17.32
CA ASP A 12 -7.51 -21.16 17.29
C ASP A 12 -8.01 -20.00 18.18
N LEU A 13 -9.34 -19.79 18.21
CA LEU A 13 -10.00 -18.85 19.12
C LEU A 13 -9.94 -19.27 20.60
N ALA A 14 -9.92 -20.58 20.88
CA ALA A 14 -9.80 -21.11 22.24
C ALA A 14 -8.35 -21.04 22.74
N ALA A 15 -7.38 -21.32 21.87
CA ALA A 15 -5.94 -21.22 22.17
C ALA A 15 -5.41 -19.76 22.17
N GLY A 16 -6.20 -18.79 21.70
CA GLY A 16 -5.84 -17.38 21.68
C GLY A 16 -4.88 -16.99 20.56
N PHE A 17 -4.72 -17.83 19.54
CA PHE A 17 -3.89 -17.54 18.36
C PHE A 17 -4.57 -16.57 17.40
N ASP A 18 -5.90 -16.65 17.29
CA ASP A 18 -6.69 -15.76 16.44
C ASP A 18 -7.28 -14.61 17.26
N GLY A 19 -6.95 -13.37 16.88
CA GLY A 19 -7.64 -12.18 17.38
C GLY A 19 -9.08 -12.22 16.91
N ALA A 20 -10.03 -12.38 17.84
CA ALA A 20 -11.45 -12.46 17.53
C ALA A 20 -11.87 -11.24 16.69
N THR A 21 -12.16 -11.46 15.40
CA THR A 21 -12.67 -10.40 14.55
C THR A 21 -14.05 -9.98 15.08
N PRO A 22 -14.47 -8.72 14.88
CA PRO A 22 -15.77 -8.26 15.35
C PRO A 22 -16.92 -9.14 14.82
N GLU A 23 -16.82 -9.68 13.60
CA GLU A 23 -17.87 -10.56 13.06
C GLU A 23 -18.00 -11.90 13.79
N ILE A 24 -16.89 -12.44 14.31
CA ILE A 24 -16.89 -13.66 15.13
C ILE A 24 -17.53 -13.36 16.48
N HIS A 25 -17.19 -12.23 17.10
CA HIS A 25 -17.76 -11.82 18.38
C HIS A 25 -19.28 -11.62 18.28
N ASP A 26 -19.74 -10.94 17.23
CA ASP A 26 -21.18 -10.76 16.96
C ASP A 26 -21.90 -12.10 16.76
N HIS A 27 -21.26 -13.06 16.07
CA HIS A 27 -21.83 -14.39 15.90
C HIS A 27 -21.91 -15.17 17.23
N LEU A 28 -20.88 -15.08 18.09
CA LEU A 28 -20.86 -15.75 19.39
C LEU A 28 -21.92 -15.17 20.35
N ASN A 29 -22.23 -13.88 20.22
CA ASN A 29 -23.32 -13.25 20.97
C ASN A 29 -24.71 -13.64 20.44
N ALA A 30 -24.82 -13.85 19.12
CA ALA A 30 -26.09 -14.22 18.48
C ALA A 30 -26.39 -15.73 18.52
N CYS A 31 -25.37 -16.60 18.61
CA CYS A 31 -25.51 -18.05 18.55
C CYS A 31 -25.07 -18.75 19.86
N PRO A 32 -26.02 -19.25 20.68
CA PRO A 32 -25.70 -19.91 21.96
C PRO A 32 -24.97 -21.25 21.78
N ASP A 33 -25.17 -21.94 20.65
CA ASP A 33 -24.51 -23.21 20.36
C ASP A 33 -23.01 -23.03 20.11
N CYS A 34 -22.61 -21.93 19.48
CA CYS A 34 -21.19 -21.67 19.23
C CYS A 34 -20.49 -21.17 20.50
N SER A 35 -21.14 -20.31 21.30
CA SER A 35 -20.55 -19.81 22.55
C SER A 35 -20.43 -20.91 23.62
N SER A 36 -21.42 -21.79 23.75
CA SER A 36 -21.34 -22.92 24.69
C SER A 36 -20.18 -23.88 24.35
N LYS A 37 -20.05 -24.27 23.08
CA LYS A 37 -18.92 -25.12 22.64
C LYS A 37 -17.56 -24.45 22.83
N LEU A 38 -17.48 -23.13 22.64
CA LEU A 38 -16.23 -22.39 22.88
C LEU A 38 -15.85 -22.46 24.37
N VAL A 39 -16.84 -22.29 25.27
CA VAL A 39 -16.61 -22.41 26.71
C VAL A 39 -16.17 -23.83 27.10
N GLU A 40 -16.78 -24.86 26.53
CA GLU A 40 -16.37 -26.26 26.72
C GLU A 40 -14.93 -26.50 26.22
N LEU A 41 -14.58 -25.97 25.05
CA LEU A 41 -13.24 -26.12 24.52
C LEU A 41 -12.21 -25.41 25.41
N ARG A 42 -12.52 -24.20 25.90
CA ARG A 42 -11.64 -23.49 26.84
C ARG A 42 -11.50 -24.20 28.17
N SER A 43 -12.57 -24.80 28.69
CA SER A 43 -12.49 -25.56 29.94
C SER A 43 -11.62 -26.81 29.79
N THR A 44 -11.72 -27.52 28.66
CA THR A 44 -10.81 -28.64 28.38
C THR A 44 -9.36 -28.18 28.25
N MET A 45 -9.07 -27.09 27.53
CA MET A 45 -7.71 -26.54 27.44
C MET A 45 -7.16 -26.14 28.81
N ALA A 46 -7.97 -25.54 29.68
CA ALA A 46 -7.56 -25.19 31.02
C ALA A 46 -7.16 -26.42 31.87
N LEU A 47 -7.79 -27.57 31.65
CA LEU A 47 -7.37 -28.83 32.29
C LEU A 47 -6.05 -29.36 31.72
N LEU A 48 -5.78 -29.16 30.43
CA LEU A 48 -4.48 -29.51 29.84
C LEU A 48 -3.36 -28.60 30.38
N ASP A 49 -3.64 -27.33 30.64
CA ASP A 49 -2.68 -26.38 31.21
C ASP A 49 -2.30 -26.71 32.67
N GLU A 50 -3.14 -27.47 33.39
CA GLU A 50 -2.82 -27.96 34.75
C GLU A 50 -1.70 -29.02 34.72
N TRP A 51 -1.44 -29.64 33.57
CA TRP A 51 -0.38 -30.63 33.44
C TRP A 51 0.99 -30.01 33.75
N GLN A 52 1.66 -30.53 34.79
CA GLN A 52 2.99 -30.08 35.18
C GLN A 52 4.02 -30.39 34.09
N VAL A 53 4.60 -29.33 33.52
CA VAL A 53 5.64 -29.44 32.49
C VAL A 53 6.89 -30.06 33.13
N PRO A 54 7.37 -31.21 32.64
CA PRO A 54 8.62 -31.78 33.12
C PRO A 54 9.79 -30.84 32.80
N GLU A 55 10.77 -30.77 33.71
CA GLU A 55 11.96 -29.93 33.46
C GLU A 55 12.62 -30.34 32.14
N PRO A 56 12.95 -29.37 31.27
CA PRO A 56 13.63 -29.64 30.02
C PRO A 56 14.99 -30.30 30.30
N SER A 57 15.45 -31.16 29.39
CA SER A 57 16.75 -31.80 29.56
C SER A 57 17.86 -30.73 29.68
N PRO A 58 18.92 -30.94 30.48
CA PRO A 58 19.96 -29.94 30.72
C PRO A 58 20.67 -29.39 29.46
N TYR A 59 20.59 -30.12 28.33
CA TYR A 59 21.20 -29.74 27.06
C TYR A 59 20.20 -29.23 26.02
N PHE A 60 18.92 -29.12 26.36
CA PHE A 60 17.86 -28.70 25.44
C PHE A 60 18.12 -27.29 24.91
N ASP A 61 18.36 -26.33 25.80
CA ASP A 61 18.56 -24.93 25.43
C ASP A 61 19.80 -24.75 24.55
N VAL A 62 20.89 -25.46 24.87
CA VAL A 62 22.13 -25.39 24.09
C VAL A 62 21.90 -25.89 22.66
N ARG A 63 21.18 -27.02 22.50
CA ARG A 63 20.86 -27.56 21.17
C ARG A 63 19.87 -26.67 20.41
N LEU A 64 18.85 -26.15 21.10
CA LEU A 64 17.87 -25.26 20.51
C LEU A 64 18.53 -23.97 20.00
N MET A 65 19.34 -23.32 20.83
CA MET A 65 20.03 -22.09 20.46
C MET A 65 21.04 -22.32 19.33
N ALA A 66 21.69 -23.49 19.29
CA ALA A 66 22.54 -23.86 18.16
C ALA A 66 21.74 -23.96 16.85
N ARG A 67 20.59 -24.65 16.84
CA ARG A 67 19.71 -24.74 15.66
C ARG A 67 19.14 -23.38 15.25
N VAL A 68 18.71 -22.55 16.20
CA VAL A 68 18.22 -21.20 15.91
C VAL A 68 19.31 -20.34 15.28
N ARG A 69 20.57 -20.46 15.74
CA ARG A 69 21.70 -19.75 15.13
C ARG A 69 21.99 -20.27 13.72
N GLU A 70 22.02 -21.58 13.51
CA GLU A 70 22.17 -22.19 12.18
C GLU A 70 21.11 -21.64 11.21
N GLU A 71 19.84 -21.68 11.58
CA GLU A 71 18.74 -21.16 10.75
C GLU A 71 18.83 -19.65 10.52
N ARG A 72 19.18 -18.85 11.54
CA ARG A 72 19.39 -17.41 11.36
C ARG A 72 20.54 -17.10 10.40
N THR A 73 21.62 -17.88 10.45
CA THR A 73 22.74 -17.73 9.52
C THR A 73 22.40 -18.22 8.11
N ASN A 74 21.58 -19.26 7.98
CA ASN A 74 21.11 -19.78 6.69
C ASN A 74 20.06 -18.85 6.05
N ALA A 75 19.19 -18.22 6.85
CA ALA A 75 18.19 -17.25 6.40
C ALA A 75 18.84 -15.95 5.86
N ALA A 76 20.02 -15.61 6.34
CA ALA A 76 20.88 -14.55 5.78
C ALA A 76 21.71 -15.04 4.58
N GLY A 77 21.24 -16.06 3.87
CA GLY A 77 21.89 -16.61 2.68
C GLY A 77 22.10 -15.55 1.59
N TRP A 78 23.02 -15.87 0.67
CA TRP A 78 23.49 -15.07 -0.48
C TRP A 78 22.45 -14.13 -1.14
N LEU A 79 21.16 -14.48 -1.15
CA LEU A 79 20.05 -13.65 -1.62
C LEU A 79 19.90 -12.31 -0.87
N PHE A 80 20.17 -12.24 0.44
CA PHE A 80 20.15 -10.99 1.20
C PHE A 80 21.32 -10.08 0.80
N TRP A 81 22.47 -10.66 0.45
CA TRP A 81 23.63 -9.93 -0.08
C TRP A 81 23.34 -9.37 -1.49
N LEU A 82 22.59 -10.09 -2.34
CA LEU A 82 22.19 -9.63 -3.68
C LEU A 82 21.08 -8.56 -3.67
N ARG A 83 20.19 -8.57 -2.67
CA ARG A 83 19.10 -7.59 -2.56
C ARG A 83 19.57 -6.15 -2.34
N LYS A 84 20.69 -5.96 -1.63
CA LYS A 84 21.25 -4.62 -1.37
C LYS A 84 21.74 -3.89 -2.65
N PRO A 85 22.58 -4.48 -3.52
CA PRO A 85 22.97 -3.84 -4.77
C PRO A 85 21.81 -3.74 -5.76
N ALA A 86 20.87 -4.70 -5.77
CA ALA A 86 19.72 -4.67 -6.69
C ALA A 86 18.82 -3.43 -6.48
N LEU A 87 18.58 -3.04 -5.22
CA LEU A 87 17.80 -1.82 -4.91
C LEU A 87 18.53 -0.56 -5.38
N ALA A 88 19.84 -0.47 -5.15
CA ALA A 88 20.65 0.66 -5.62
C ALA A 88 20.64 0.79 -7.16
N VAL A 89 20.74 -0.34 -7.87
CA VAL A 89 20.65 -0.37 -9.34
C VAL A 89 19.25 0.04 -9.81
N ALA A 90 18.18 -0.46 -9.19
CA ALA A 90 16.81 -0.09 -9.55
C ALA A 90 16.56 1.42 -9.39
N MET A 91 17.04 2.03 -8.29
CA MET A 91 16.94 3.47 -8.08
C MET A 91 17.74 4.27 -9.11
N ALA A 92 18.95 3.82 -9.45
CA ALA A 92 19.76 4.44 -10.48
C ALA A 92 19.07 4.39 -11.86
N VAL A 93 18.48 3.25 -12.22
CA VAL A 93 17.71 3.10 -13.48
C VAL A 93 16.49 4.03 -13.50
N LEU A 94 15.74 4.13 -12.40
CA LEU A 94 14.60 5.04 -12.31
C LEU A 94 15.01 6.51 -12.45
N LEU A 95 16.13 6.92 -11.84
CA LEU A 95 16.67 8.27 -12.00
C LEU A 95 17.13 8.55 -13.43
N ILE A 96 17.80 7.60 -14.07
CA ILE A 96 18.21 7.74 -15.47
C ILE A 96 16.97 7.85 -16.37
N ALA A 97 15.97 6.98 -16.17
CA ALA A 97 14.74 6.97 -16.93
C ALA A 97 13.94 8.27 -16.79
N SER A 98 13.83 8.80 -15.56
CA SER A 98 13.15 10.06 -15.30
C SER A 98 13.85 11.25 -15.97
N ILE A 99 15.17 11.31 -15.92
CA ILE A 99 15.96 12.34 -16.61
C ILE A 99 15.80 12.24 -18.13
N THR A 100 15.84 11.02 -18.69
CA THR A 100 15.69 10.83 -20.14
C THR A 100 14.30 11.24 -20.64
N LEU A 101 13.24 10.85 -19.92
CA LEU A 101 11.87 11.22 -20.27
C LEU A 101 11.66 12.72 -20.18
N PHE A 102 12.15 13.36 -19.11
CA PHE A 102 12.05 14.80 -18.94
C PHE A 102 12.79 15.57 -20.05
N ARG A 103 13.95 15.09 -20.50
CA ARG A 103 14.68 15.70 -21.62
C ARG A 103 14.00 15.48 -22.97
N THR A 104 13.37 14.33 -23.19
CA THR A 104 12.62 14.10 -24.43
C THR A 104 11.35 14.93 -24.49
N ASP A 105 10.63 15.10 -23.37
CA ASP A 105 9.43 15.96 -23.32
C ASP A 105 9.79 17.45 -23.51
N ALA A 106 10.88 17.90 -22.87
CA ALA A 106 11.43 19.24 -23.10
C ALA A 106 11.98 19.42 -24.52
N GLY A 107 12.47 18.37 -25.17
CA GLY A 107 12.91 18.39 -26.57
C GLY A 107 11.75 18.44 -27.57
N TYR A 108 10.64 17.75 -27.28
CA TYR A 108 9.43 17.78 -28.11
C TYR A 108 8.63 19.08 -27.92
N ARG A 109 8.55 19.64 -26.71
CA ARG A 109 7.90 20.95 -26.47
C ARG A 109 8.63 22.15 -27.06
N ASN A 110 9.91 22.01 -27.42
CA ASN A 110 10.70 23.06 -28.07
C ASN A 110 10.75 22.95 -29.60
N HIS A 111 9.99 22.04 -30.22
CA HIS A 111 9.97 21.87 -31.68
C HIS A 111 8.71 22.45 -32.36
N GLY A 112 7.89 23.22 -31.63
CA GLY A 112 6.90 24.13 -32.20
C GLY A 112 7.45 25.56 -32.23
N GLU A 113 7.47 26.18 -33.40
CA GLU A 113 7.80 27.59 -33.66
C GLU A 113 9.29 28.00 -33.59
N SER A 114 10.03 27.59 -34.62
CA SER A 114 11.08 28.47 -35.18
C SER A 114 10.43 29.69 -35.85
N GLY A 115 9.94 30.63 -35.04
CA GLY A 115 9.55 31.97 -35.45
C GLY A 115 10.46 32.97 -34.74
N THR A 116 11.57 33.37 -35.37
CA THR A 116 12.38 34.49 -34.87
C THR A 116 11.58 35.78 -35.02
N VAL A 117 10.85 36.19 -33.97
CA VAL A 117 10.30 37.54 -33.86
C VAL A 117 11.12 38.28 -32.80
N ALA A 118 11.81 39.32 -33.23
CA ALA A 118 12.56 40.21 -32.36
C ALA A 118 11.63 40.76 -31.26
N MET A 119 11.92 40.44 -30.01
CA MET A 119 11.20 40.97 -28.84
C MET A 119 11.54 42.47 -28.72
N ALA A 120 10.56 43.35 -28.99
CA ALA A 120 10.69 44.76 -28.67
C ALA A 120 10.77 44.95 -27.13
N PRO A 121 11.58 45.89 -26.62
CA PRO A 121 11.70 46.11 -25.19
C PRO A 121 10.35 46.55 -24.59
N PRO A 122 10.01 46.07 -23.38
CA PRO A 122 8.75 46.40 -22.71
C PRO A 122 8.66 47.90 -22.41
N GLY A 123 7.46 48.49 -22.54
CA GLY A 123 7.21 49.93 -22.37
C GLY A 123 7.10 50.72 -23.69
N THR A 124 6.95 50.04 -24.83
CA THR A 124 6.58 50.65 -26.12
C THR A 124 5.17 50.23 -26.49
N ALA A 125 4.40 51.11 -27.14
CA ALA A 125 3.00 50.83 -27.51
C ALA A 125 2.83 49.54 -28.33
N VAL A 126 3.84 49.17 -29.15
CA VAL A 126 3.82 47.92 -29.93
C VAL A 126 4.16 46.71 -29.06
N GLY A 127 5.08 46.84 -28.10
CA GLY A 127 5.42 45.78 -27.15
C GLY A 127 4.28 45.47 -26.18
N ASP A 128 3.55 46.49 -25.72
CA ASP A 128 2.40 46.32 -24.82
C ASP A 128 1.23 45.66 -25.55
N LEU A 129 0.99 46.02 -26.82
CA LEU A 129 -0.01 45.34 -27.66
C LEU A 129 0.37 43.88 -27.92
N GLN A 130 1.65 43.60 -28.20
CA GLN A 130 2.13 42.23 -28.41
C GLN A 130 2.09 41.38 -27.14
N ALA A 131 2.25 42.00 -25.95
CA ALA A 131 2.08 41.34 -24.67
C ALA A 131 0.59 41.06 -24.35
N LEU A 132 -0.31 41.99 -24.69
CA LEU A 132 -1.75 41.80 -24.53
C LEU A 132 -2.30 40.71 -25.48
N ASP A 133 -1.85 40.68 -26.73
CA ASP A 133 -2.22 39.67 -27.73
C ASP A 133 -1.85 38.25 -27.26
N LYS A 134 -0.62 38.07 -26.75
CA LYS A 134 -0.16 36.79 -26.17
C LYS A 134 -0.93 36.36 -24.91
N ASN A 135 -1.45 37.30 -24.13
CA ASN A 135 -2.30 36.97 -22.97
C ASN A 135 -3.75 36.68 -23.39
N GLY A 136 -4.18 37.08 -24.59
CA GLY A 136 -5.51 36.81 -25.13
C GLY A 136 -5.80 35.32 -25.29
N GLU A 137 -4.82 34.54 -25.74
CA GLU A 137 -4.92 33.07 -25.85
C GLU A 137 -5.15 32.38 -24.50
N LEU A 138 -4.74 33.03 -23.40
CA LEU A 138 -4.92 32.51 -22.04
C LEU A 138 -6.36 32.71 -21.53
N TYR A 139 -7.12 33.66 -22.11
CA TYR A 139 -8.52 33.89 -21.77
C TYR A 139 -9.49 32.99 -22.55
N SER A 140 -9.10 32.43 -23.71
CA SER A 140 -9.90 31.43 -24.42
C SER A 140 -9.99 30.08 -23.70
N ASP A 141 -9.04 29.76 -22.82
CA ASP A 141 -9.06 28.52 -22.03
C ASP A 141 -10.11 28.52 -20.90
N PHE A 142 -10.71 29.67 -20.57
CA PHE A 142 -11.80 29.74 -19.59
C PHE A 142 -13.15 29.25 -20.12
N GLU A 143 -13.40 29.32 -21.43
CA GLU A 143 -14.64 28.80 -22.05
C GLU A 143 -14.69 27.26 -21.98
N LEU A 144 -13.51 26.60 -21.96
CA LEU A 144 -13.37 25.15 -21.75
C LEU A 144 -13.67 24.69 -20.31
N LEU A 145 -13.60 25.59 -19.33
CA LEU A 145 -13.90 25.29 -17.92
C LEU A 145 -15.40 25.40 -17.60
N ASP A 146 -16.15 26.20 -18.37
CA ASP A 146 -17.61 26.35 -18.20
C ASP A 146 -18.36 25.08 -18.66
N ASP A 147 -17.92 24.46 -19.75
CA ASP A 147 -18.50 23.23 -20.32
C ASP A 147 -18.35 21.99 -19.39
N MET A 148 -17.41 22.03 -18.45
CA MET A 148 -17.17 20.94 -17.49
C MET A 148 -18.07 21.03 -16.24
N SER A 149 -18.72 22.18 -16.01
CA SER A 149 -19.52 22.42 -14.79
C SER A 149 -20.98 21.96 -14.88
N VAL A 150 -21.46 21.55 -16.07
CA VAL A 150 -22.88 21.22 -16.33
C VAL A 150 -23.19 19.71 -16.28
N GLN A 151 -22.19 18.82 -16.22
CA GLN A 151 -22.39 17.37 -16.12
C GLN A 151 -22.08 16.82 -14.73
N SER A 152 -22.91 17.15 -13.73
CA SER A 152 -23.05 16.28 -12.55
C SER A 152 -24.35 16.57 -11.81
N ASP A 153 -25.49 16.32 -12.46
CA ASP A 153 -26.67 15.82 -11.77
C ASP A 153 -27.72 15.31 -12.78
N VAL A 154 -28.50 14.31 -12.35
CA VAL A 154 -29.56 13.56 -13.10
C VAL A 154 -29.00 12.32 -13.83
N SER A 155 -29.28 11.08 -13.40
CA SER A 155 -30.62 10.52 -13.19
C SER A 155 -30.62 9.40 -12.15
N ALA A 156 -31.51 9.54 -11.18
CA ALA A 156 -32.00 8.45 -10.34
C ALA A 156 -32.99 7.56 -11.11
N ASN A 157 -32.87 6.23 -10.91
CA ASN A 157 -33.91 5.18 -10.89
C ASN A 157 -34.77 4.90 -12.16
N PRO A 158 -35.43 3.73 -12.30
CA PRO A 158 -35.60 2.58 -11.38
C PRO A 158 -34.57 1.44 -11.50
#